data_AF-A0A8C3P8F7-F1
#
_entry.id   AF-A0A8C3P8F7-F1
#
_cell.length_a   1.000
_cell.length_b   1.000
_cell.length_c   1.000
_cell.angle_alpha   90.00
_cell.angle_beta   90.00
_cell.angle_gamma   90.00
#
_symmetry.space_group_name_H-M   'P 1'
#
loop_
_entity.id
_entity.type
_entity.pdbx_description
1 polymer ?
#
loop_
_entity_poly.entity_id
_entity_poly.type
_entity_poly.pdbx_seq_one_letter_code
_entity_poly.pdbx_strand_id
1 'polypeptide(L)'
;MTKERQKLASPKQQWSPIAYLHPTLPNVKMWDLPGIGTPSFQPDTYLQQVTFACYDFFIIVTSKRFRSCNADLAQEIQKMGKKFYFVRSKVDEDLRNESRKRNYNQETTLQTIRDDCVEKLRREGVSSPQVFLISRWEFNQYDSPQLQETLASELDAHKRHIFLLALPNISGPILDKKKEALKSQIWKRALKSCAIAAVPIPHLSVSCDIDILVESMTEYCKVFGLDEESLIKLSKQVRKPVSQLKDVIKTPLAKEISREDALELLSKVLDSVIRSFTFGLLESFKPKSSQPTHLAWEQGDKEQGNAMINIKKYISLLPVYGTLVATQISFLATYNALHSFLEGVAEDAHRVLTEALEVAEKKSV
;
A
#
# COMPACT_ATOMS: atom_id res chain seq x y z
N MET A 1 -39.15 13.02 23.58
CA MET A 1 -38.03 12.46 24.37
C MET A 1 -36.86 12.22 23.43
N THR A 2 -36.17 13.30 23.07
CA THR A 2 -34.86 13.77 23.56
C THR A 2 -33.75 13.29 22.63
N LYS A 3 -33.54 14.07 21.56
CA LYS A 3 -32.37 13.99 20.69
C LYS A 3 -31.17 14.54 21.46
N GLU A 4 -30.23 13.70 21.87
CA GLU A 4 -28.91 14.16 22.27
C GLU A 4 -28.13 14.62 21.03
N ARG A 5 -28.17 15.93 20.80
CA ARG A 5 -27.18 16.61 19.95
C ARG A 5 -25.86 16.56 20.71
N GLN A 6 -24.91 15.75 20.23
CA GLN A 6 -23.50 15.90 20.61
C GLN A 6 -23.08 17.33 20.28
N LYS A 7 -22.97 18.13 21.35
CA LYS A 7 -22.46 19.49 21.33
C LYS A 7 -20.97 19.36 20.97
N LEU A 8 -20.58 19.80 19.77
CA LEU A 8 -19.16 19.99 19.43
C LEU A 8 -18.61 20.97 20.48
N ALA A 9 -17.78 20.46 21.37
CA ALA A 9 -17.04 21.30 22.29
C ALA A 9 -16.10 22.20 21.48
N SER A 10 -16.09 23.50 21.79
CA SER A 10 -15.03 24.44 21.45
C SER A 10 -13.65 23.83 21.78
N PRO A 11 -12.58 24.12 21.00
CA PRO A 11 -11.28 23.50 21.19
C PRO A 11 -10.78 23.81 22.61
N LYS A 12 -10.83 22.81 23.49
CA LYS A 12 -10.21 22.88 24.80
C LYS A 12 -8.71 22.99 24.59
N GLN A 13 -8.07 23.91 25.30
CA GLN A 13 -6.63 24.11 25.23
C GLN A 13 -5.94 22.83 25.73
N GLN A 14 -5.38 22.09 24.77
CA GLN A 14 -4.75 20.79 24.99
C GLN A 14 -3.25 21.00 25.13
N TRP A 15 -2.68 20.60 26.25
CA TRP A 15 -1.27 20.86 26.61
C TRP A 15 -0.36 19.64 26.42
N SER A 16 -0.90 18.52 25.90
CA SER A 16 -0.15 17.26 25.77
C SER A 16 -0.36 16.64 24.38
N PRO A 17 0.70 16.06 23.77
CA PRO A 17 0.59 15.31 22.52
C PRO A 17 -0.39 14.13 22.64
N ILE A 18 -1.25 13.93 21.63
CA ILE A 18 -2.11 12.74 21.54
C ILE A 18 -1.64 11.87 20.38
N ALA A 19 -1.41 10.59 20.67
CA ALA A 19 -1.08 9.59 19.66
C ALA A 19 -2.34 8.94 19.08
N TYR A 20 -2.42 8.88 17.76
CA TYR A 20 -3.40 8.11 16.99
C TYR A 20 -2.69 6.95 16.29
N LEU A 21 -3.11 5.73 16.58
CA LEU A 21 -2.59 4.52 15.93
C LEU A 21 -3.20 4.38 14.54
N HIS A 22 -2.39 3.94 13.57
CA HIS A 22 -2.92 3.59 12.26
C HIS A 22 -3.81 2.34 12.36
N PRO A 23 -5.03 2.33 11.78
CA PRO A 23 -6.00 1.24 11.97
C PRO A 23 -5.48 -0.16 11.59
N THR A 24 -4.62 -0.24 10.57
CA THR A 24 -4.09 -1.51 10.06
C THR A 24 -2.61 -1.75 10.36
N LEU A 25 -1.87 -0.72 10.84
CA LEU A 25 -0.42 -0.80 10.99
C LEU A 25 0.00 -0.28 12.37
N PRO A 26 0.15 -1.17 13.37
CA PRO A 26 0.35 -0.77 14.77
C PRO A 26 1.64 0.02 15.01
N ASN A 27 2.61 -0.10 14.10
CA ASN A 27 3.90 0.59 14.17
C ASN A 27 3.86 2.02 13.62
N VAL A 28 2.74 2.46 13.04
CA VAL A 28 2.57 3.81 12.50
C VAL A 28 1.72 4.63 13.47
N LYS A 29 2.29 5.73 13.98
CA LYS A 29 1.67 6.63 14.95
C LYS A 29 1.62 8.04 14.38
N MET A 30 0.44 8.65 14.36
CA MET A 30 0.29 10.07 14.06
C MET A 30 0.07 10.82 15.37
N TRP A 31 0.92 11.81 15.62
CA TRP A 31 0.86 12.61 16.84
C TRP A 31 0.24 13.97 16.56
N ASP A 32 -0.87 14.26 17.22
CA ASP A 32 -1.48 15.59 17.23
C ASP A 32 -0.84 16.41 18.35
N LEU A 33 -0.16 17.47 17.95
CA LEU A 33 0.64 18.30 18.85
C LEU A 33 -0.14 19.57 19.23
N PRO A 34 0.10 20.14 20.42
CA PRO A 34 -0.60 21.34 20.87
C PRO A 34 -0.47 22.52 19.90
N GLY A 35 -1.54 23.29 19.74
CA GLY A 35 -1.53 24.45 18.84
C GLY A 35 -0.54 25.53 19.28
N ILE A 36 0.32 25.97 18.36
CA ILE A 36 1.38 26.98 18.59
C ILE A 36 0.89 28.44 18.54
N GLY A 37 -0.41 28.67 18.41
CA GLY A 37 -0.99 29.99 18.19
C GLY A 37 -1.19 30.85 19.45
N THR A 38 -0.55 30.50 20.57
CA THR A 38 -0.69 31.21 21.85
C THR A 38 0.40 32.28 22.01
N PRO A 39 0.14 33.41 22.68
CA PRO A 39 1.15 34.47 22.89
C PRO A 39 2.39 34.01 23.68
N SER A 40 2.28 32.90 24.42
CA SER A 40 3.35 32.28 25.20
C SER A 40 4.15 31.22 24.43
N PHE A 41 3.93 31.07 23.12
CA PHE A 41 4.66 30.10 22.31
C PHE A 41 6.13 30.49 22.19
N GLN A 42 7.00 29.59 22.66
CA GLN A 42 8.45 29.66 22.49
C GLN A 42 8.88 28.36 21.80
N PRO A 43 9.38 28.43 20.54
CA PRO A 43 9.68 27.24 19.74
C PRO A 43 10.55 26.20 20.45
N ASP A 44 11.64 26.64 21.08
CA ASP A 44 12.59 25.75 21.76
C ASP A 44 11.97 25.01 22.95
N THR A 45 11.27 25.75 23.81
CA THR A 45 10.60 25.19 24.99
C THR A 45 9.47 24.25 24.57
N TYR A 46 8.75 24.59 23.51
CA TYR A 46 7.68 23.78 22.96
C TYR A 46 8.20 22.44 22.43
N LEU A 47 9.28 22.45 21.64
CA LEU A 47 9.88 21.23 21.07
C LEU A 47 10.42 20.29 22.16
N GLN A 48 10.97 20.84 23.24
CA GLN A 48 11.35 20.05 24.41
C GLN A 48 10.14 19.40 25.11
N GLN A 49 9.05 20.16 25.31
CA GLN A 49 7.84 19.67 25.96
C GLN A 49 7.15 18.53 25.19
N VAL A 50 7.16 18.59 23.86
CA VAL A 50 6.53 17.55 23.02
C VAL A 50 7.44 16.35 22.76
N THR A 51 8.62 16.28 23.40
CA THR A 51 9.59 15.19 23.22
C THR A 51 10.01 15.04 21.76
N PHE A 52 10.46 16.14 21.12
CA PHE A 52 10.74 16.22 19.67
C PHE A 52 11.58 15.07 19.08
N ALA A 53 12.49 14.47 19.87
CA ALA A 53 13.38 13.41 19.43
C ALA A 53 12.65 12.13 18.98
N CYS A 54 11.42 11.91 19.47
CA CYS A 54 10.66 10.69 19.19
C CYS A 54 9.96 10.66 17.82
N TYR A 55 10.02 11.75 17.04
CA TYR A 55 9.37 11.86 15.74
C TYR A 55 10.36 11.68 14.57
N ASP A 56 9.91 10.99 13.52
CA ASP A 56 10.69 10.81 12.28
C ASP A 56 10.70 12.08 11.42
N PHE A 57 9.56 12.76 11.30
CA PHE A 57 9.41 14.05 10.62
C PHE A 57 8.20 14.83 11.16
N PHE A 58 8.11 16.11 10.81
CA PHE A 58 7.05 17.00 11.22
C PHE A 58 6.19 17.48 10.05
N ILE A 59 4.88 17.60 10.26
CA ILE A 59 3.96 18.19 9.28
C ILE A 59 3.34 19.44 9.90
N ILE A 60 3.67 20.62 9.35
CA ILE A 60 3.14 21.90 9.82
C ILE A 60 1.92 22.23 8.97
N VAL A 61 0.72 21.99 9.51
CA VAL A 61 -0.53 22.24 8.79
C VAL A 61 -1.05 23.65 9.08
N THR A 62 -1.24 24.45 8.03
CA THR A 62 -1.78 25.81 8.13
C THR A 62 -2.99 25.99 7.23
N SER A 63 -3.81 27.01 7.49
CA SER A 63 -4.90 27.44 6.59
C SER A 63 -5.09 28.96 6.68
N LYS A 64 -5.65 29.56 5.64
CA LYS A 64 -5.97 30.99 5.56
C LYS A 64 -4.78 31.95 5.68
N ARG A 65 -4.47 32.45 6.87
CA ARG A 65 -3.38 33.42 7.05
C ARG A 65 -2.13 32.72 7.55
N PHE A 66 -1.01 32.98 6.88
CA PHE A 66 0.30 32.62 7.40
C PHE A 66 0.56 33.39 8.70
N ARG A 67 1.02 32.69 9.74
CA ARG A 67 1.43 33.28 11.02
C ARG A 67 2.92 33.08 11.18
N SER A 68 3.63 34.08 11.69
CA SER A 68 5.09 34.02 11.92
C SER A 68 5.48 32.83 12.79
N CYS A 69 4.68 32.50 13.81
CA CYS A 69 4.90 31.34 14.68
C CYS A 69 5.06 30.01 13.93
N ASN A 70 4.46 29.86 12.75
CA ASN A 70 4.61 28.65 11.93
C ASN A 70 5.99 28.59 11.26
N ALA A 71 6.54 29.74 10.89
CA ALA A 71 7.87 29.86 10.34
C ALA A 71 8.95 29.69 11.40
N ASP A 72 8.74 30.29 12.59
CA ASP A 72 9.62 30.13 13.75
C ASP A 72 9.75 28.64 14.11
N LEU A 73 8.62 27.91 14.15
CA LEU A 73 8.61 26.47 14.36
C LEU A 73 9.36 25.71 13.26
N ALA A 74 9.14 26.05 11.99
CA ALA A 74 9.81 25.40 10.85
C ALA A 74 11.33 25.62 10.90
N GLN A 75 11.76 26.84 11.24
CA GLN A 75 13.15 27.21 11.39
C GLN A 75 13.82 26.38 12.50
N GLU A 76 13.19 26.27 13.66
CA GLU A 76 13.76 25.47 14.74
C GLU A 76 13.83 23.97 14.42
N ILE A 77 12.78 23.41 13.82
CA ILE A 77 12.82 21.99 13.40
C ILE A 77 14.00 21.75 12.44
N GLN A 78 14.26 22.69 11.53
CA GLN A 78 15.40 22.62 10.62
C GLN A 78 16.75 22.77 11.32
N LYS A 79 16.90 23.71 12.27
CA LYS A 79 18.12 23.86 13.09
C LYS A 79 18.46 22.59 13.87
N MET A 80 17.43 21.85 14.29
CA MET A 80 17.56 20.55 14.96
C MET A 80 17.87 19.39 14.00
N GLY A 81 18.05 19.64 12.70
CA GLY A 81 18.37 18.62 11.70
C GLY A 81 17.22 17.66 11.39
N LYS A 82 15.99 18.00 11.79
CA LYS A 82 14.80 17.19 11.53
C LYS A 82 14.11 17.68 10.25
N LYS A 83 13.48 16.74 9.55
CA LYS A 83 12.70 17.02 8.35
C LYS A 83 11.33 17.55 8.74
N PHE A 84 10.87 18.56 8.02
CA PHE A 84 9.51 19.07 8.14
C PHE A 84 8.90 19.31 6.76
N TYR A 85 7.57 19.27 6.70
CA TYR A 85 6.80 19.54 5.49
C TYR A 85 5.72 20.56 5.82
N PHE A 86 5.71 21.66 5.05
CA PHE A 86 4.73 22.72 5.26
C PHE A 86 3.50 22.45 4.41
N VAL A 87 2.36 22.23 5.05
CA VAL A 87 1.12 21.84 4.38
C VAL A 87 0.10 22.98 4.49
N ARG A 88 -0.19 23.61 3.37
CA ARG A 88 -1.26 24.59 3.24
C ARG A 88 -2.55 23.86 2.93
N SER A 89 -3.38 23.71 3.96
CA SER A 89 -4.71 23.09 3.86
C SER A 89 -5.78 24.10 3.45
N LYS A 90 -6.92 23.57 2.98
CA LYS A 90 -8.13 24.33 2.59
C LYS A 90 -7.94 25.19 1.35
N VAL A 91 -7.11 24.75 0.41
CA VAL A 91 -6.91 25.48 -0.85
C VAL A 91 -8.16 25.55 -1.71
N ASP A 92 -9.11 24.63 -1.51
CA ASP A 92 -10.45 24.68 -2.10
C ASP A 92 -11.24 25.93 -1.65
N GLU A 93 -11.06 26.39 -0.41
CA GLU A 93 -11.67 27.62 0.10
C GLU A 93 -10.96 28.86 -0.49
N ASP A 94 -9.62 28.82 -0.55
CA ASP A 94 -8.81 29.89 -1.13
C ASP A 94 -9.16 30.11 -2.63
N LEU A 95 -9.21 29.02 -3.41
CA LEU A 95 -9.61 29.05 -4.83
C LEU A 95 -11.04 29.55 -5.02
N ARG A 96 -11.99 29.09 -4.20
CA ARG A 96 -13.38 29.56 -4.25
C ARG A 96 -13.50 31.06 -3.98
N ASN A 97 -12.70 31.59 -3.07
CA ASN A 97 -12.68 33.03 -2.79
C ASN A 97 -12.09 33.82 -3.96
N GLU A 98 -11.01 33.33 -4.56
CA GLU A 98 -10.33 33.96 -5.70
C GLU A 98 -11.12 33.87 -7.02
N SER A 99 -11.94 32.82 -7.18
CA SER A 99 -12.80 32.62 -8.36
C SER A 99 -13.82 33.75 -8.62
N ARG A 100 -14.05 34.61 -7.61
CA ARG A 100 -14.92 35.79 -7.72
C ARG A 100 -14.26 36.95 -8.45
N LYS A 101 -12.95 36.89 -8.71
CA LYS A 101 -12.20 37.93 -9.44
C LYS A 101 -12.32 37.72 -10.96
N ARG A 102 -12.39 38.82 -11.71
CA ARG A 102 -12.60 38.81 -13.17
C ARG A 102 -11.53 38.05 -13.95
N ASN A 103 -10.29 38.03 -13.48
CA ASN A 103 -9.13 37.39 -14.14
C ASN A 103 -8.67 36.13 -13.41
N TYR A 104 -9.60 35.36 -12.82
CA TYR A 104 -9.26 34.14 -12.09
C TYR A 104 -8.62 33.10 -13.01
N ASN A 105 -7.48 32.57 -12.56
CA ASN A 105 -6.89 31.36 -13.08
C ASN A 105 -6.45 30.50 -11.89
N GLN A 106 -6.84 29.23 -11.90
CA GLN A 106 -6.60 28.31 -10.80
C GLN A 106 -5.11 28.05 -10.57
N GLU A 107 -4.37 27.79 -11.64
CA GLU A 107 -2.94 27.46 -11.60
C GLU A 107 -2.12 28.64 -11.08
N THR A 108 -2.37 29.85 -11.57
CA THR A 108 -1.68 31.07 -11.10
C THR A 108 -2.03 31.37 -9.65
N THR A 109 -3.27 31.12 -9.23
CA THR A 109 -3.69 31.29 -7.83
C THR A 109 -2.97 30.30 -6.91
N LEU A 110 -2.92 29.02 -7.26
CA LEU A 110 -2.18 28.00 -6.52
C LEU A 110 -0.69 28.37 -6.43
N GLN A 111 -0.10 28.79 -7.54
CA GLN A 111 1.31 29.19 -7.57
C GLN A 111 1.57 30.41 -6.67
N THR A 112 0.70 31.42 -6.70
CA THR A 112 0.80 32.59 -5.82
C THR A 112 0.73 32.21 -4.34
N ILE A 113 -0.17 31.30 -3.97
CA ILE A 113 -0.30 30.81 -2.58
C ILE A 113 0.98 30.07 -2.15
N ARG A 114 1.54 29.24 -3.04
CA ARG A 114 2.78 28.50 -2.79
C ARG A 114 3.95 29.45 -2.60
N ASP A 115 4.12 30.41 -3.50
CA ASP A 115 5.21 31.39 -3.46
C ASP A 115 5.14 32.27 -2.22
N ASP A 116 3.95 32.71 -1.81
CA ASP A 116 3.75 33.44 -0.55
C ASP A 116 4.20 32.63 0.67
N CYS A 117 3.90 31.33 0.72
CA CYS A 117 4.34 30.46 1.80
C CYS A 117 5.86 30.26 1.78
N VAL A 118 6.43 29.98 0.60
CA VAL A 118 7.87 29.77 0.40
C VAL A 118 8.65 31.03 0.77
N GLU A 119 8.21 32.20 0.33
CA GLU A 119 8.84 33.47 0.61
C GLU A 119 8.85 33.76 2.11
N LYS A 120 7.71 33.60 2.80
CA LYS A 120 7.63 33.82 4.25
C LYS A 120 8.50 32.87 5.04
N LEU A 121 8.58 31.60 4.66
CA LEU A 121 9.49 30.63 5.29
C LEU A 121 10.96 31.03 5.07
N ARG A 122 11.33 31.43 3.85
CA ARG A 122 12.70 31.87 3.53
C ARG A 122 13.11 33.14 4.29
N ARG A 123 12.19 34.11 4.43
CA ARG A 123 12.43 35.35 5.20
C ARG A 123 12.81 35.05 6.65
N GLU A 124 12.23 33.99 7.24
CA GLU A 124 12.52 33.53 8.59
C GLU A 124 13.69 32.51 8.62
N GLY A 125 14.52 32.46 7.57
CA GLY A 125 15.75 31.67 7.56
C GLY A 125 15.58 30.18 7.28
N VAL A 126 14.39 29.72 6.86
CA VAL A 126 14.18 28.33 6.45
C VAL A 126 14.80 28.11 5.06
N SER A 127 15.79 27.22 5.00
CA SER A 127 16.43 26.80 3.75
C SER A 127 15.59 25.75 3.02
N SER A 128 15.42 25.91 1.70
CA SER A 128 14.69 24.98 0.82
C SER A 128 13.33 24.47 1.36
N PRO A 129 12.36 25.37 1.66
CA PRO A 129 11.07 24.97 2.22
C PRO A 129 10.27 24.09 1.23
N GLN A 130 9.83 22.92 1.68
CA GLN A 130 8.90 22.07 0.95
C GLN A 130 7.46 22.45 1.33
N VAL A 131 6.71 22.99 0.37
CA VAL A 131 5.33 23.47 0.56
C VAL A 131 4.37 22.63 -0.30
N PHE A 132 3.35 22.05 0.35
CA PHE A 132 2.31 21.25 -0.29
C PHE A 132 0.93 21.89 -0.07
N LEU A 133 0.20 22.12 -1.16
CA LEU A 133 -1.16 22.64 -1.20
C LEU A 133 -2.16 21.47 -1.24
N ILE A 134 -3.01 21.34 -0.22
CA ILE A 134 -3.97 20.23 -0.14
C ILE A 134 -5.40 20.69 0.20
N SER A 135 -6.36 19.90 -0.25
CA SER A 135 -7.77 19.99 0.16
C SER A 135 -8.16 18.71 0.89
N ARG A 136 -8.85 18.84 2.03
CA ARG A 136 -9.41 17.68 2.73
C ARG A 136 -10.52 17.02 1.92
N TRP A 137 -11.27 17.81 1.15
CA TRP A 137 -12.43 17.34 0.39
C TRP A 137 -12.02 16.67 -0.92
N GLU A 138 -10.89 17.09 -1.48
CA GLU A 138 -10.35 16.64 -2.77
C GLU A 138 -8.92 16.12 -2.54
N PHE A 139 -8.79 15.14 -1.65
CA PHE A 139 -7.49 14.67 -1.17
C PHE A 139 -6.67 13.90 -2.22
N ASN A 140 -7.25 13.59 -3.37
CA ASN A 140 -6.59 13.02 -4.55
C ASN A 140 -6.08 14.09 -5.54
N GLN A 141 -6.41 15.36 -5.32
CA GLN A 141 -6.01 16.48 -6.19
C GLN A 141 -4.87 17.28 -5.56
N TYR A 142 -4.44 18.33 -6.28
CA TYR A 142 -3.39 19.28 -5.87
C TYR A 142 -2.07 18.56 -5.54
N ASP A 143 -1.45 18.90 -4.40
CA ASP A 143 -0.14 18.37 -4.01
C ASP A 143 -0.24 17.14 -3.09
N SER A 144 -1.44 16.59 -2.87
CA SER A 144 -1.62 15.48 -1.92
C SER A 144 -0.92 14.19 -2.34
N PRO A 145 -0.98 13.75 -3.63
CA PRO A 145 -0.18 12.62 -4.09
C PRO A 145 1.32 12.86 -3.92
N GLN A 146 1.83 14.05 -4.28
CA GLN A 146 3.25 14.39 -4.13
C GLN A 146 3.67 14.39 -2.66
N LEU A 147 2.84 14.92 -1.76
CA LEU A 147 3.09 14.90 -0.32
C LEU A 147 3.27 13.46 0.17
N GLN A 148 2.37 12.56 -0.19
CA GLN A 148 2.46 11.14 0.22
C GLN A 148 3.74 10.48 -0.31
N GLU A 149 4.09 10.75 -1.57
CA GLU A 149 5.31 10.22 -2.17
C GLU A 149 6.58 10.73 -1.49
N THR A 150 6.64 12.03 -1.18
CA THR A 150 7.76 12.63 -0.45
C THR A 150 7.89 12.04 0.94
N LEU A 151 6.78 11.97 1.71
CA LEU A 151 6.81 11.38 3.05
C LEU A 151 7.32 9.93 3.03
N ALA A 152 6.96 9.16 2.00
CA ALA A 152 7.43 7.78 1.84
C ALA A 152 8.90 7.70 1.41
N SER A 153 9.36 8.55 0.49
CA SER A 153 10.74 8.49 -0.02
C SER A 153 11.77 8.92 1.03
N GLU A 154 11.38 9.78 1.96
CA GLU A 154 12.28 10.43 2.91
C GLU A 154 12.53 9.66 4.21
N LEU A 155 11.88 8.51 4.40
CA LEU A 155 12.07 7.60 5.53
C LEU A 155 13.21 6.58 5.30
N ASP A 156 13.83 6.12 6.39
CA ASP A 156 14.82 5.03 6.38
C ASP A 156 14.25 3.79 5.68
N ALA A 157 15.09 3.01 4.97
CA ALA A 157 14.64 1.90 4.12
C ALA A 157 13.65 0.93 4.81
N HIS A 158 13.88 0.60 6.09
CA HIS A 158 12.98 -0.26 6.86
C HIS A 158 11.66 0.42 7.25
N LYS A 159 11.68 1.72 7.59
CA LYS A 159 10.49 2.50 7.96
C LYS A 159 9.66 2.88 6.73
N ARG A 160 10.34 3.17 5.63
CA ARG A 160 9.75 3.48 4.32
C ARG A 160 8.79 2.39 3.88
N HIS A 161 9.17 1.13 4.02
CA HIS A 161 8.30 0.00 3.67
C HIS A 161 6.99 0.06 4.46
N ILE A 162 7.06 0.14 5.78
CA ILE A 162 5.88 0.14 6.65
C ILE A 162 5.00 1.36 6.39
N PHE A 163 5.60 2.54 6.26
CA PHE A 163 4.88 3.78 5.99
C PHE A 163 4.22 3.76 4.61
N LEU A 164 4.91 3.25 3.58
CA LEU A 164 4.36 3.11 2.24
C LEU A 164 3.10 2.23 2.24
N LEU A 165 3.10 1.12 2.99
CA LEU A 165 1.90 0.29 3.14
C LEU A 165 0.76 1.02 3.87
N ALA A 166 1.07 1.99 4.72
CA ALA A 166 0.10 2.82 5.44
C ALA A 166 -0.54 3.93 4.60
N LEU A 167 0.07 4.29 3.47
CA LEU A 167 -0.43 5.38 2.66
C LEU A 167 -1.85 5.11 2.14
N PRO A 168 -2.72 6.12 2.07
CA PRO A 168 -4.04 5.98 1.47
C PRO A 168 -4.00 5.54 -0.01
N ASN A 169 -4.95 4.69 -0.41
CA ASN A 169 -5.07 4.12 -1.76
C ASN A 169 -5.79 5.07 -2.72
N ILE A 170 -5.25 6.28 -2.89
CA ILE A 170 -5.90 7.36 -3.65
C ILE A 170 -5.15 7.76 -4.92
N SER A 171 -4.04 7.08 -5.23
CA SER A 171 -3.14 7.40 -6.34
C SER A 171 -2.57 6.12 -6.93
N GLY A 172 -2.64 5.98 -8.26
CA GLY A 172 -2.11 4.83 -8.99
C GLY A 172 -0.63 4.56 -8.69
N PRO A 173 0.26 5.58 -8.75
CA PRO A 173 1.66 5.45 -8.34
C PRO A 173 1.88 4.88 -6.92
N ILE A 174 0.99 5.19 -5.97
CA ILE A 174 1.07 4.63 -4.61
C ILE A 174 0.68 3.16 -4.60
N LEU A 175 -0.35 2.78 -5.36
CA LEU A 175 -0.75 1.38 -5.53
C LEU A 175 0.40 0.55 -6.14
N ASP A 176 1.06 1.08 -7.17
CA ASP A 176 2.19 0.40 -7.82
C ASP A 176 3.37 0.25 -6.86
N LYS A 177 3.73 1.31 -6.12
CA LYS A 177 4.78 1.24 -5.11
C LYS A 177 4.44 0.23 -4.01
N LYS A 178 3.19 0.16 -3.55
CA LYS A 178 2.72 -0.86 -2.59
C LYS A 178 2.83 -2.28 -3.15
N LYS A 179 2.47 -2.47 -4.42
CA LYS A 179 2.59 -3.76 -5.11
C LYS A 179 4.04 -4.23 -5.12
N GLU A 180 4.97 -3.40 -5.58
CA GLU A 180 6.39 -3.76 -5.65
C GLU A 180 6.99 -3.98 -4.25
N ALA A 181 6.57 -3.20 -3.26
CA ALA A 181 6.97 -3.38 -1.87
C ALA A 181 6.52 -4.76 -1.34
N LEU A 182 5.27 -5.16 -1.56
CA LEU A 182 4.76 -6.47 -1.13
C LEU A 182 5.40 -7.62 -1.92
N LYS A 183 5.61 -7.47 -3.23
CA LYS A 183 6.31 -8.46 -4.07
C LYS A 183 7.69 -8.81 -3.52
N SER A 184 8.45 -7.79 -3.12
CA SER A 184 9.80 -7.97 -2.57
C SER A 184 9.84 -8.80 -1.28
N GLN A 185 8.68 -9.02 -0.64
CA GLN A 185 8.55 -9.79 0.60
C GLN A 185 7.96 -11.19 0.40
N ILE A 186 7.44 -11.51 -0.78
CA ILE A 186 6.79 -12.80 -1.05
C ILE A 186 7.73 -13.96 -0.77
N TRP A 187 9.00 -13.87 -1.18
CA TRP A 187 9.97 -14.94 -0.94
C TRP A 187 10.17 -15.23 0.56
N LYS A 188 10.10 -14.21 1.43
CA LYS A 188 10.21 -14.39 2.89
C LYS A 188 9.00 -15.14 3.43
N ARG A 189 7.81 -14.82 2.94
CA ARG A 189 6.55 -15.50 3.30
C ARG A 189 6.53 -16.95 2.82
N ALA A 190 6.96 -17.18 1.57
CA ALA A 190 7.09 -18.51 1.00
C ALA A 190 8.10 -19.36 1.80
N LEU A 191 9.25 -18.79 2.16
CA LEU A 191 10.24 -19.47 3.00
C LEU A 191 9.68 -19.82 4.39
N LYS A 192 8.95 -18.89 5.02
CA LYS A 192 8.26 -19.12 6.31
C LYS A 192 7.25 -20.26 6.22
N SER A 193 6.47 -20.33 5.13
CA SER A 193 5.49 -21.40 4.87
C SER A 193 6.16 -22.77 4.77
N CYS A 194 7.30 -22.87 4.09
CA CYS A 194 8.04 -24.12 3.98
C CYS A 194 8.64 -24.59 5.31
N ALA A 195 9.00 -23.66 6.21
CA ALA A 195 9.67 -23.99 7.48
C ALA A 195 8.73 -24.53 8.57
N ILE A 196 7.44 -24.17 8.52
CA ILE A 196 6.45 -24.46 9.57
C ILE A 196 5.54 -25.65 9.16
N ALA A 197 5.73 -26.19 7.96
CA ALA A 197 4.75 -27.00 7.27
C ALA A 197 4.19 -28.17 8.10
N ALA A 198 2.94 -28.01 8.57
CA ALA A 198 2.27 -28.93 9.49
C ALA A 198 1.16 -29.78 8.81
N VAL A 199 0.75 -29.43 7.59
CA VAL A 199 -0.38 -30.08 6.90
C VAL A 199 0.06 -30.64 5.55
N PRO A 200 0.01 -31.98 5.35
CA PRO A 200 0.17 -32.57 4.03
C PRO A 200 -1.07 -32.30 3.19
N ILE A 201 -0.89 -31.70 2.01
CA ILE A 201 -1.99 -31.51 1.04
C ILE A 201 -2.35 -32.88 0.45
N PRO A 202 -3.59 -33.37 0.62
CA PRO A 202 -4.04 -34.62 0.00
C PRO A 202 -3.81 -34.59 -1.52
N HIS A 203 -3.43 -35.73 -2.10
CA HIS A 203 -3.08 -35.94 -3.52
C HIS A 203 -1.72 -35.41 -4.01
N LEU A 204 -1.01 -34.60 -3.22
CA LEU A 204 0.16 -33.87 -3.74
C LEU A 204 1.48 -34.14 -3.00
N SER A 205 1.44 -34.79 -1.82
CA SER A 205 2.65 -35.08 -1.01
C SER A 205 3.53 -33.85 -0.74
N VAL A 206 2.94 -32.65 -0.74
CA VAL A 206 3.59 -31.37 -0.43
C VAL A 206 3.02 -30.84 0.88
N SER A 207 3.89 -30.31 1.74
CA SER A 207 3.52 -29.63 2.97
C SER A 207 3.59 -28.12 2.75
N CYS A 208 2.46 -27.43 2.88
CA CYS A 208 2.37 -25.96 2.83
C CYS A 208 1.59 -25.45 4.03
N ASP A 209 1.99 -24.31 4.57
CA ASP A 209 1.20 -23.62 5.59
C ASP A 209 0.10 -22.79 4.91
N ILE A 210 -1.11 -23.36 4.87
CA ILE A 210 -2.30 -22.69 4.31
C ILE A 210 -2.67 -21.45 5.12
N ASP A 211 -2.38 -21.43 6.42
CA ASP A 211 -2.68 -20.27 7.27
C ASP A 211 -1.81 -19.08 6.92
N ILE A 212 -0.52 -19.29 6.61
CA ILE A 212 0.36 -18.22 6.11
C ILE A 212 -0.15 -17.66 4.77
N LEU A 213 -0.69 -18.50 3.90
CA LEU A 213 -1.26 -18.06 2.63
C LEU A 213 -2.52 -17.20 2.86
N VAL A 214 -3.47 -17.69 3.66
CA VAL A 214 -4.69 -16.96 4.05
C VAL A 214 -4.33 -15.62 4.73
N GLU A 215 -3.44 -15.64 5.72
CA GLU A 215 -2.97 -14.45 6.44
C GLU A 215 -2.41 -13.40 5.45
N SER A 216 -1.58 -13.83 4.51
CA SER A 216 -0.96 -12.95 3.53
C SER A 216 -1.95 -12.40 2.51
N MET A 217 -2.86 -13.24 2.00
CA MET A 217 -3.92 -12.82 1.08
C MET A 217 -4.82 -11.77 1.76
N THR A 218 -5.25 -12.02 3.00
CA THR A 218 -6.04 -11.07 3.80
C THR A 218 -5.30 -9.76 4.03
N GLU A 219 -4.00 -9.82 4.33
CA GLU A 219 -3.17 -8.64 4.51
C GLU A 219 -3.08 -7.82 3.22
N TYR A 220 -2.88 -8.46 2.06
CA TYR A 220 -2.83 -7.76 0.77
C TYR A 220 -4.14 -7.02 0.51
N CYS A 221 -5.29 -7.69 0.66
CA CYS A 221 -6.60 -7.03 0.50
C CYS A 221 -6.74 -5.81 1.42
N LYS A 222 -6.35 -5.92 2.70
CA LYS A 222 -6.38 -4.78 3.64
C LYS A 222 -5.44 -3.63 3.23
N VAL A 223 -4.21 -3.94 2.81
CA VAL A 223 -3.24 -2.92 2.37
C VAL A 223 -3.76 -2.13 1.17
N PHE A 224 -4.45 -2.82 0.25
CA PHE A 224 -5.09 -2.23 -0.92
C PHE A 224 -6.50 -1.67 -0.66
N GLY A 225 -6.99 -1.75 0.59
CA GLY A 225 -8.28 -1.20 0.98
C GLY A 225 -9.48 -1.96 0.40
N LEU A 226 -9.27 -3.21 -0.01
CA LEU A 226 -10.29 -4.15 -0.47
C LEU A 226 -10.88 -4.91 0.72
N ASP A 227 -11.40 -4.14 1.66
CA ASP A 227 -12.15 -4.61 2.82
C ASP A 227 -13.41 -3.75 3.00
N GLU A 228 -14.41 -4.29 3.68
CA GLU A 228 -15.71 -3.65 3.84
C GLU A 228 -15.61 -2.23 4.40
N GLU A 229 -14.76 -2.02 5.40
CA GLU A 229 -14.67 -0.75 6.13
C GLU A 229 -14.00 0.31 5.26
N SER A 230 -12.92 -0.05 4.56
CA SER A 230 -12.23 0.79 3.60
C SER A 230 -13.12 1.18 2.42
N LEU A 231 -13.85 0.22 1.85
CA LEU A 231 -14.79 0.47 0.74
C LEU A 231 -15.96 1.36 1.16
N ILE A 232 -16.54 1.15 2.35
CA ILE A 232 -17.57 2.04 2.91
C ILE A 232 -17.01 3.46 3.08
N LYS A 233 -15.78 3.60 3.59
CA LYS A 233 -15.16 4.92 3.78
C LYS A 233 -14.95 5.62 2.43
N LEU A 234 -14.41 4.92 1.44
CA LEU A 234 -14.21 5.44 0.09
C LEU A 234 -15.53 5.85 -0.56
N SER A 235 -16.56 5.00 -0.47
CA SER A 235 -17.90 5.25 -1.02
C SER A 235 -18.50 6.57 -0.51
N LYS A 236 -18.33 6.86 0.78
CA LYS A 236 -18.78 8.12 1.42
C LYS A 236 -17.99 9.32 0.91
N GLN A 237 -16.69 9.16 0.67
CA GLN A 237 -15.83 10.22 0.16
C GLN A 237 -16.19 10.58 -1.28
N VAL A 238 -16.38 9.59 -2.16
CA VAL A 238 -16.71 9.82 -3.58
C VAL A 238 -18.21 9.96 -3.85
N ARG A 239 -19.05 9.76 -2.83
CA ARG A 239 -20.52 9.77 -2.90
C ARG A 239 -21.07 8.77 -3.94
N LYS A 240 -20.50 7.57 -3.96
CA LYS A 240 -21.01 6.43 -4.76
C LYS A 240 -21.56 5.34 -3.84
N PRO A 241 -22.52 4.52 -4.31
CA PRO A 241 -22.89 3.30 -3.61
C PRO A 241 -21.69 2.35 -3.46
N VAL A 242 -21.57 1.70 -2.30
CA VAL A 242 -20.52 0.70 -2.06
C VAL A 242 -20.62 -0.46 -3.06
N SER A 243 -21.83 -0.81 -3.49
CA SER A 243 -22.05 -1.88 -4.49
C SER A 243 -21.29 -1.61 -5.79
N GLN A 244 -21.35 -0.38 -6.31
CA GLN A 244 -20.62 -0.02 -7.54
C GLN A 244 -19.10 -0.19 -7.39
N LEU A 245 -18.56 0.13 -6.21
CA LEU A 245 -17.13 -0.09 -5.94
C LEU A 245 -16.79 -1.57 -5.78
N LYS A 246 -17.73 -2.40 -5.31
CA LYS A 246 -17.54 -3.85 -5.18
C LYS A 246 -17.67 -4.59 -6.51
N ASP A 247 -18.54 -4.11 -7.39
CA ASP A 247 -18.84 -4.78 -8.67
C ASP A 247 -17.61 -4.84 -9.60
N VAL A 248 -16.64 -3.95 -9.42
CA VAL A 248 -15.38 -3.93 -10.19
C VAL A 248 -14.27 -4.81 -9.60
N ILE A 249 -14.48 -5.35 -8.39
CA ILE A 249 -13.53 -6.22 -7.69
C ILE A 249 -13.76 -7.67 -8.12
N LYS A 250 -12.69 -8.36 -8.50
CA LYS A 250 -12.73 -9.77 -8.94
C LYS A 250 -12.17 -10.73 -7.89
N THR A 251 -11.28 -10.26 -7.04
CA THR A 251 -10.68 -11.03 -5.93
C THR A 251 -11.59 -11.04 -4.70
N PRO A 252 -11.53 -12.08 -3.86
CA PRO A 252 -12.28 -12.12 -2.60
C PRO A 252 -11.84 -10.98 -1.66
N LEU A 253 -12.81 -10.39 -0.95
CA LEU A 253 -12.51 -9.35 0.03
C LEU A 253 -11.76 -9.92 1.24
N ALA A 254 -11.09 -9.04 1.99
CA ALA A 254 -10.25 -9.44 3.13
C ALA A 254 -10.93 -10.38 4.15
N LYS A 255 -12.25 -10.24 4.36
CA LYS A 255 -13.05 -11.06 5.30
C LYS A 255 -13.64 -12.33 4.66
N GLU A 256 -13.67 -12.39 3.34
CA GLU A 256 -14.22 -13.51 2.58
C GLU A 256 -13.17 -14.58 2.30
N ILE A 257 -11.88 -14.23 2.37
CA ILE A 257 -10.77 -15.15 2.16
C ILE A 257 -10.85 -16.30 3.16
N SER A 258 -11.01 -17.50 2.61
CA SER A 258 -11.12 -18.77 3.31
C SER A 258 -9.91 -19.67 3.02
N ARG A 259 -9.80 -20.78 3.76
CA ARG A 259 -8.78 -21.80 3.47
C ARG A 259 -9.03 -22.44 2.11
N GLU A 260 -10.29 -22.55 1.70
CA GLU A 260 -10.73 -23.10 0.42
C GLU A 260 -10.23 -22.26 -0.76
N ASP A 261 -10.33 -20.92 -0.67
CA ASP A 261 -9.80 -20.01 -1.69
C ASP A 261 -8.28 -20.14 -1.82
N ALA A 262 -7.58 -20.24 -0.69
CA ALA A 262 -6.14 -20.43 -0.65
C ALA A 262 -5.72 -21.78 -1.27
N LEU A 263 -6.49 -22.86 -1.02
CA LEU A 263 -6.28 -24.18 -1.61
C LEU A 263 -6.55 -24.20 -3.11
N GLU A 264 -7.63 -23.56 -3.57
CA GLU A 264 -7.96 -23.45 -5.00
C GLU A 264 -6.88 -22.67 -5.76
N LEU A 265 -6.39 -21.57 -5.18
CA LEU A 265 -5.30 -20.80 -5.77
C LEU A 265 -4.01 -21.62 -5.85
N LEU A 266 -3.67 -22.34 -4.77
CA LEU A 266 -2.52 -23.23 -4.75
C LEU A 266 -2.63 -24.34 -5.78
N SER A 267 -3.79 -25.00 -5.92
CA SER A 267 -3.95 -26.09 -6.89
C SER A 267 -3.76 -25.61 -8.33
N LYS A 268 -4.36 -24.48 -8.70
CA LYS A 268 -4.20 -23.84 -10.02
C LYS A 268 -2.74 -23.54 -10.35
N VAL A 269 -2.01 -22.99 -9.38
CA VAL A 269 -0.59 -22.62 -9.56
C VAL A 269 0.31 -23.87 -9.57
N LEU A 270 0.03 -24.84 -8.71
CA LEU A 270 0.83 -26.04 -8.55
C LEU A 270 0.85 -26.90 -9.81
N ASP A 271 -0.28 -27.01 -10.51
CA ASP A 271 -0.33 -27.69 -11.80
C ASP A 271 0.66 -27.07 -12.82
N SER A 272 0.77 -25.74 -12.84
CA SER A 272 1.74 -25.04 -13.66
C SER A 272 3.18 -25.32 -13.19
N VAL A 273 3.42 -25.26 -11.89
CA VAL A 273 4.76 -25.49 -11.30
C VAL A 273 5.25 -26.91 -11.56
N ILE A 274 4.40 -27.92 -11.35
CA ILE A 274 4.74 -29.33 -11.59
C ILE A 274 5.04 -29.53 -13.08
N ARG A 275 4.20 -29.00 -13.99
CA ARG A 275 4.47 -29.09 -15.43
C ARG A 275 5.82 -28.49 -15.80
N SER A 276 6.11 -27.26 -15.35
CA SER A 276 7.41 -26.61 -15.60
C SER A 276 8.59 -27.40 -15.05
N PHE A 277 8.46 -27.94 -13.83
CA PHE A 277 9.52 -28.73 -13.20
C PHE A 277 9.74 -30.07 -13.91
N THR A 278 8.66 -30.80 -14.23
CA THR A 278 8.74 -32.08 -14.98
C THR A 278 9.34 -31.88 -16.37
N PHE A 279 8.98 -30.81 -17.08
CA PHE A 279 9.56 -30.48 -18.39
C PHE A 279 11.06 -30.18 -18.31
N GLY A 280 11.49 -29.38 -17.33
CA GLY A 280 12.92 -29.10 -17.11
C GLY A 280 13.74 -30.33 -16.73
N LEU A 281 13.16 -31.24 -15.95
CA LEU A 281 13.77 -32.53 -15.62
C LEU A 281 13.85 -33.43 -16.87
N LEU A 282 12.77 -33.54 -17.65
CA LEU A 282 12.74 -34.30 -18.91
C LEU A 282 13.78 -33.81 -19.93
N GLU A 283 13.93 -32.50 -20.10
CA GLU A 283 14.95 -31.91 -20.99
C GLU A 283 16.37 -32.23 -20.51
N SER A 284 16.59 -32.31 -19.19
CA SER A 284 17.88 -32.72 -18.61
C SER A 284 18.22 -34.19 -18.87
N PHE A 285 17.20 -35.02 -19.17
CA PHE A 285 17.34 -36.44 -19.47
C PHE A 285 17.20 -36.78 -20.97
N LYS A 286 16.95 -35.80 -21.85
CA LYS A 286 16.90 -36.06 -23.29
C LYS A 286 18.29 -36.46 -23.82
N PRO A 287 18.44 -37.67 -24.41
CA PRO A 287 19.70 -38.04 -25.04
C PRO A 287 19.95 -37.18 -26.29
N LYS A 288 21.19 -36.74 -26.44
CA LYS A 288 21.67 -35.93 -27.56
C LYS A 288 21.82 -36.82 -28.82
N SER A 289 20.74 -37.19 -29.51
CA SER A 289 20.87 -37.91 -30.79
C SER A 289 19.72 -37.67 -31.80
N SER A 290 20.14 -37.16 -32.96
CA SER A 290 19.74 -37.33 -34.37
C SER A 290 18.27 -37.60 -34.80
N GLN A 291 17.73 -36.64 -35.59
CA GLN A 291 16.71 -36.66 -36.67
C GLN A 291 15.46 -37.59 -36.58
N PRO A 292 14.23 -37.04 -36.71
CA PRO A 292 13.00 -37.84 -36.63
C PRO A 292 12.59 -38.42 -37.99
N THR A 293 12.27 -39.72 -38.03
CA THR A 293 11.50 -40.36 -39.10
C THR A 293 10.00 -40.37 -38.77
N HIS A 294 9.17 -40.37 -39.82
CA HIS A 294 7.73 -40.03 -39.81
C HIS A 294 6.80 -40.97 -39.00
N LEU A 295 7.32 -42.03 -38.36
CA LEU A 295 6.56 -42.94 -37.49
C LEU A 295 6.65 -42.59 -36.00
N ALA A 296 7.41 -41.55 -35.62
CA ALA A 296 7.70 -41.22 -34.22
C ALA A 296 6.59 -40.44 -33.47
N TRP A 297 5.55 -39.96 -34.14
CA TRP A 297 4.57 -39.06 -33.52
C TRP A 297 3.55 -39.78 -32.62
N GLU A 298 3.15 -41.02 -32.95
CA GLU A 298 2.25 -41.80 -32.07
C GLU A 298 2.97 -42.54 -30.92
N GLN A 299 4.27 -42.81 -31.08
CA GLN A 299 5.12 -43.35 -30.00
C GLN A 299 5.58 -42.26 -29.03
N GLY A 300 5.79 -41.02 -29.52
CA GLY A 300 6.18 -39.87 -28.69
C GLY A 300 5.16 -39.53 -27.60
N ASP A 301 3.86 -39.55 -27.89
CA ASP A 301 2.81 -39.23 -26.89
C ASP A 301 2.67 -40.33 -25.82
N LYS A 302 2.83 -41.61 -26.20
CA LYS A 302 2.80 -42.74 -25.25
C LYS A 302 4.07 -42.82 -24.40
N GLU A 303 5.25 -42.55 -24.98
CA GLU A 303 6.51 -42.48 -24.24
C GLU A 303 6.58 -41.27 -23.32
N GLN A 304 6.05 -40.11 -23.73
CA GLN A 304 5.94 -38.95 -22.83
C GLN A 304 4.96 -39.22 -21.67
N GLY A 305 3.82 -39.85 -21.93
CA GLY A 305 2.89 -40.29 -20.88
C GLY A 305 3.53 -41.28 -19.89
N ASN A 306 4.28 -42.26 -20.39
CA ASN A 306 4.98 -43.24 -19.55
C ASN A 306 6.19 -42.64 -18.81
N ALA A 307 6.93 -41.71 -19.43
CA ALA A 307 8.02 -40.97 -18.80
C ALA A 307 7.49 -40.09 -17.66
N MET A 308 6.33 -39.46 -17.84
CA MET A 308 5.64 -38.68 -16.81
C MET A 308 5.26 -39.54 -15.60
N ILE A 309 4.71 -40.74 -15.85
CA ILE A 309 4.36 -41.71 -14.79
C ILE A 309 5.62 -42.19 -14.05
N ASN A 310 6.70 -42.46 -14.78
CA ASN A 310 7.97 -42.90 -14.20
C ASN A 310 8.68 -41.82 -13.39
N ILE A 311 8.64 -40.55 -13.81
CA ILE A 311 9.21 -39.42 -13.07
C ILE A 311 8.42 -39.17 -11.77
N LYS A 312 7.08 -39.19 -11.83
CA LYS A 312 6.23 -39.10 -10.62
C LYS A 312 6.57 -40.22 -9.63
N LYS A 313 6.75 -41.44 -10.13
CA LYS A 313 7.15 -42.61 -9.33
C LYS A 313 8.58 -42.45 -8.76
N TYR A 314 9.53 -41.93 -9.54
CA TYR A 314 10.92 -41.72 -9.14
C TYR A 314 11.07 -40.66 -8.05
N ILE A 315 10.34 -39.54 -8.15
CA ILE A 315 10.31 -38.49 -7.12
C ILE A 315 9.72 -39.01 -5.80
N SER A 316 8.77 -39.95 -5.86
CA SER A 316 8.19 -40.60 -4.67
C SER A 316 9.04 -41.73 -4.05
N LEU A 317 10.10 -42.20 -4.73
CA LEU A 317 10.85 -43.41 -4.34
C LEU A 317 12.19 -43.16 -3.63
N LEU A 318 12.73 -41.94 -3.67
CA LEU A 318 14.03 -41.61 -3.04
C LEU A 318 13.82 -40.64 -1.86
N PRO A 319 13.99 -41.07 -0.59
CA PRO A 319 13.66 -40.26 0.59
C PRO A 319 14.39 -38.90 0.67
N VAL A 320 15.64 -38.85 0.21
CA VAL A 320 16.49 -37.66 0.27
C VAL A 320 16.24 -36.70 -0.90
N TYR A 321 15.94 -37.23 -2.10
CA TYR A 321 15.60 -36.40 -3.25
C TYR A 321 14.14 -35.91 -3.22
N GLY A 322 13.22 -36.74 -2.71
CA GLY A 322 11.81 -36.40 -2.58
C GLY A 322 11.56 -35.23 -1.62
N THR A 323 12.33 -35.12 -0.53
CA THR A 323 12.19 -34.03 0.45
C THR A 323 12.69 -32.69 -0.07
N LEU A 324 13.84 -32.65 -0.76
CA LEU A 324 14.35 -31.43 -1.37
C LEU A 324 13.45 -30.94 -2.51
N VAL A 325 13.03 -31.86 -3.40
CA VAL A 325 12.12 -31.54 -4.52
C VAL A 325 10.76 -31.08 -3.99
N ALA A 326 10.19 -31.74 -2.98
CA ALA A 326 8.92 -31.32 -2.38
C ALA A 326 9.02 -29.94 -1.71
N THR A 327 10.15 -29.64 -1.04
CA THR A 327 10.39 -28.32 -0.43
C THR A 327 10.47 -27.21 -1.48
N GLN A 328 11.17 -27.48 -2.60
CA GLN A 328 11.30 -26.52 -3.70
C GLN A 328 9.95 -26.28 -4.41
N ILE A 329 9.17 -27.34 -4.63
CA ILE A 329 7.82 -27.25 -5.18
C ILE A 329 6.90 -26.47 -4.23
N SER A 330 6.94 -26.75 -2.93
CA SER A 330 6.18 -26.02 -1.89
C SER A 330 6.47 -24.52 -1.90
N PHE A 331 7.77 -24.18 -1.92
CA PHE A 331 8.23 -22.80 -1.96
C PHE A 331 7.72 -22.09 -3.22
N LEU A 332 7.91 -22.71 -4.38
CA LEU A 332 7.54 -22.11 -5.66
C LEU A 332 6.02 -22.00 -5.82
N ALA A 333 5.26 -22.99 -5.35
CA ALA A 333 3.81 -22.94 -5.34
C ALA A 333 3.29 -21.80 -4.45
N THR A 334 3.81 -21.69 -3.23
CA THR A 334 3.43 -20.61 -2.29
C THR A 334 3.84 -19.24 -2.85
N TYR A 335 5.06 -19.11 -3.38
CA TYR A 335 5.56 -17.88 -3.99
C TYR A 335 4.66 -17.43 -5.16
N ASN A 336 4.36 -18.34 -6.10
CA ASN A 336 3.58 -18.02 -7.28
C ASN A 336 2.11 -17.74 -6.93
N ALA A 337 1.53 -18.44 -5.95
CA ALA A 337 0.17 -18.18 -5.46
C ALA A 337 0.08 -16.78 -4.84
N LEU A 338 0.99 -16.42 -3.94
CA LEU A 338 1.03 -15.08 -3.36
C LEU A 338 1.28 -14.01 -4.41
N HIS A 339 2.12 -14.28 -5.40
CA HIS A 339 2.43 -13.33 -6.47
C HIS A 339 1.21 -13.10 -7.37
N SER A 340 0.55 -14.16 -7.85
CA SER A 340 -0.61 -14.03 -8.72
C SER A 340 -1.80 -13.37 -8.00
N PHE A 341 -2.01 -13.70 -6.72
CA PHE A 341 -3.03 -13.04 -5.91
C PHE A 341 -2.74 -11.56 -5.69
N LEU A 342 -1.48 -11.20 -5.37
CA LEU A 342 -1.07 -9.81 -5.20
C LEU A 342 -1.28 -9.00 -6.48
N GLU A 343 -1.00 -9.56 -7.65
CA GLU A 343 -1.30 -8.92 -8.94
C GLU A 343 -2.81 -8.68 -9.10
N GLY A 344 -3.64 -9.69 -8.84
CA GLY A 344 -5.10 -9.56 -8.92
C GLY A 344 -5.66 -8.49 -7.98
N VAL A 345 -5.19 -8.44 -6.73
CA VAL A 345 -5.58 -7.45 -5.72
C VAL A 345 -5.13 -6.04 -6.12
N ALA A 346 -3.90 -5.89 -6.63
CA ALA A 346 -3.41 -4.59 -7.08
C ALA A 346 -4.19 -4.06 -8.29
N GLU A 347 -4.53 -4.95 -9.23
CA GLU A 347 -5.40 -4.59 -10.36
C GLU A 347 -6.81 -4.20 -9.91
N ASP A 348 -7.41 -4.93 -8.96
CA ASP A 348 -8.70 -4.58 -8.38
C ASP A 348 -8.64 -3.21 -7.70
N ALA A 349 -7.57 -2.90 -6.97
CA ALA A 349 -7.39 -1.59 -6.36
C ALA A 349 -7.31 -0.46 -7.40
N HIS A 350 -6.64 -0.70 -8.54
CA HIS A 350 -6.63 0.25 -9.66
C HIS A 350 -8.02 0.39 -10.29
N ARG A 351 -8.77 -0.70 -10.48
CA ARG A 351 -10.17 -0.65 -10.96
C ARG A 351 -11.07 0.16 -10.02
N VAL A 352 -10.98 -0.09 -8.72
CA VAL A 352 -11.72 0.65 -7.69
C VAL A 352 -11.31 2.12 -7.68
N LEU A 353 -10.02 2.43 -7.83
CA LEU A 353 -9.54 3.81 -7.91
C LEU A 353 -10.10 4.52 -9.15
N THR A 354 -10.02 3.91 -10.33
CA THR A 354 -10.59 4.46 -11.57
C THR A 354 -12.09 4.70 -11.42
N GLU A 355 -12.84 3.71 -10.94
CA GLU A 355 -14.27 3.84 -10.67
C GLU A 355 -14.54 4.98 -9.68
N ALA A 356 -13.74 5.11 -8.62
CA ALA A 356 -13.87 6.20 -7.65
C ALA A 356 -13.60 7.59 -8.27
N LEU A 357 -12.70 7.70 -9.25
CA LEU A 357 -12.25 8.95 -9.88
C LEU A 357 -13.13 9.42 -11.05
N GLU A 358 -13.80 8.53 -11.80
CA GLU A 358 -14.58 8.84 -13.01
C GLU A 358 -15.71 9.88 -12.84
N VAL A 359 -16.04 10.30 -11.60
CA VAL A 359 -17.06 11.34 -11.33
C VAL A 359 -16.45 12.68 -10.92
N ALA A 360 -15.15 12.78 -10.67
CA ALA A 360 -14.51 14.08 -10.49
C ALA A 360 -14.64 14.93 -11.77
N GLU A 361 -14.52 14.32 -12.95
CA GLU A 361 -14.60 15.00 -14.24
C GLU A 361 -16.04 15.29 -14.70
N LYS A 362 -17.03 14.45 -14.33
CA LYS A 362 -18.43 14.66 -14.72
C LYS A 362 -19.16 15.75 -13.91
N LYS A 363 -18.57 16.24 -12.81
CA LYS A 363 -19.14 17.33 -11.99
C LYS A 363 -18.53 18.70 -12.27
N SER A 364 -17.51 18.79 -13.13
CA SER A 364 -16.86 20.04 -13.54
C SER A 364 -17.32 20.56 -14.91
N VAL A 365 -18.39 20.00 -15.48
CA VAL A 365 -19.02 20.46 -16.74
C VAL A 365 -20.38 21.07 -16.48
#